data_AF-A0A9D3UEQ1-F1
#
_entry.id   AF-A0A9D3UEQ1-F1
#
_cell.length_a   1.000
_cell.length_b   1.000
_cell.length_c   1.000
_cell.angle_alpha   90.00
_cell.angle_beta   90.00
_cell.angle_gamma   90.00
#
_symmetry.space_group_name_H-M   'P 1'
#
loop_
_entity.id
_entity.type
_entity.pdbx_description
1 polymer ?
#
loop_
_entity_poly.entity_id
_entity_poly.type
_entity_poly.pdbx_seq_one_letter_code
_entity_poly.pdbx_strand_id
1 'polypeptide(L)'
;MRLTQGTLMTRALVEPNLEFESIKYGMVDTTISSMKEMLKEVKVEIGDEQDNMICLKELEAGFEAFQMPCSHVFHGDCIEK
;
A
#
# COMPACT_ATOMS: atom_id res chain seq x y z
N MET A 1 -19.90 14.66 -40.61
CA MET A 1 -19.66 13.24 -40.31
C MET A 1 -18.16 13.00 -40.23
N ARG A 2 -17.65 12.64 -39.04
CA ARG A 2 -16.43 11.86 -38.72
C ARG A 2 -15.97 12.28 -37.32
N LEU A 3 -16.57 11.63 -36.32
CA LEU A 3 -16.04 11.58 -34.96
C LEU A 3 -14.89 10.55 -35.01
N THR A 4 -13.65 10.99 -34.81
CA THR A 4 -12.52 10.08 -34.67
C THR A 4 -12.62 9.39 -33.32
N GLN A 5 -12.67 8.06 -33.40
CA GLN A 5 -12.75 7.05 -32.36
C GLN A 5 -12.13 7.49 -31.02
N GLY A 6 -12.97 7.68 -30.00
CA GLY A 6 -12.52 7.62 -28.62
C GLY A 6 -12.21 6.16 -28.29
N THR A 7 -10.93 5.83 -28.13
CA THR A 7 -10.52 4.52 -27.62
C THR A 7 -11.04 4.38 -26.19
N LEU A 8 -12.16 3.67 -26.04
CA LEU A 8 -12.71 3.28 -24.76
C LEU A 8 -11.73 2.25 -24.15
N MET A 9 -11.01 2.65 -23.10
CA MET A 9 -10.26 1.72 -22.28
C MET A 9 -11.28 0.86 -21.51
N THR A 10 -11.69 -0.25 -22.12
CA THR A 10 -12.47 -1.27 -21.41
C THR A 10 -11.63 -1.77 -20.25
N ARG A 11 -12.15 -1.65 -19.02
CA ARG A 11 -11.56 -2.29 -17.84
C ARG A 11 -11.41 -3.78 -18.13
N ALA A 12 -10.23 -4.33 -17.89
CA ALA A 12 -10.01 -5.77 -17.97
C ALA A 12 -10.96 -6.47 -17.00
N LEU A 13 -11.77 -7.40 -17.51
CA LEU A 13 -12.73 -8.20 -16.73
C LEU A 13 -12.06 -9.39 -16.02
N VAL A 14 -10.73 -9.53 -16.12
CA VAL A 14 -10.02 -10.62 -15.45
C VAL A 14 -9.79 -10.21 -14.01
N GLU A 15 -10.51 -10.86 -13.09
CA GLU A 15 -10.19 -10.78 -11.67
C GLU A 15 -8.83 -11.46 -11.46
N PRO A 16 -7.90 -10.84 -10.73
CA PRO A 16 -6.66 -11.50 -10.37
C PRO A 16 -7.02 -12.71 -9.53
N ASN A 17 -6.79 -13.91 -10.06
CA ASN A 17 -6.84 -15.11 -9.24
C ASN A 17 -5.59 -15.10 -8.35
N LEU A 18 -5.71 -14.51 -7.16
CA LEU A 18 -4.63 -14.33 -6.20
C LEU A 18 -3.89 -15.64 -5.91
N GLU A 19 -4.60 -16.78 -5.88
CA GLU A 19 -4.00 -18.11 -5.68
C GLU A 19 -3.17 -18.58 -6.87
N PHE A 20 -3.57 -18.22 -8.09
CA PHE A 20 -2.81 -18.58 -9.30
C PHE A 20 -1.57 -17.71 -9.47
N GLU A 21 -1.64 -16.44 -9.09
CA GLU A 21 -0.49 -15.52 -9.15
C GLU A 21 0.56 -15.81 -8.08
N SER A 22 0.16 -16.12 -6.83
CA SER A 22 1.12 -16.44 -5.78
C SER A 22 2.00 -17.65 -6.13
N ILE A 23 1.38 -18.72 -6.67
CA ILE A 23 2.08 -19.93 -7.14
C ILE A 23 2.99 -19.60 -8.33
N LYS A 24 2.53 -18.78 -9.27
CA LYS A 24 3.29 -18.41 -10.48
C LYS A 24 4.52 -17.56 -10.17
N TYR A 25 4.42 -16.64 -9.22
CA TYR A 25 5.50 -15.71 -8.85
C TYR A 25 6.31 -16.18 -7.65
N GLY A 26 6.02 -17.38 -7.11
CA GLY A 26 6.73 -17.95 -5.97
C GLY A 26 6.55 -17.12 -4.69
N MET A 27 5.42 -16.44 -4.54
CA MET A 27 5.10 -15.70 -3.33
C MET A 27 4.76 -16.70 -2.22
N VAL A 28 5.42 -16.56 -1.08
CA VAL A 28 5.12 -17.32 0.13
C VAL A 28 4.45 -16.39 1.12
N ASP A 29 3.39 -16.87 1.77
CA ASP A 29 2.69 -16.10 2.79
C ASP A 29 3.61 -15.88 4.00
N THR A 30 3.51 -14.71 4.60
CA THR A 30 4.14 -14.41 5.89
C THR A 30 3.11 -14.47 7.01
N THR A 31 3.57 -14.75 8.23
CA THR A 31 2.69 -14.65 9.39
C THR A 31 2.53 -13.20 9.80
N ILE A 32 1.36 -12.86 10.37
CA ILE A 32 1.08 -11.53 10.93
C ILE A 32 2.12 -11.15 12.01
N SER A 33 2.63 -12.13 12.76
CA SER A 33 3.69 -11.90 13.73
C SER A 33 5.01 -11.49 13.09
N SER A 34 5.42 -12.15 12.00
CA SER A 34 6.67 -11.80 11.30
C SER A 34 6.59 -10.40 10.68
N MET A 35 5.48 -10.04 10.05
CA MET A 35 5.33 -8.68 9.51
C MET A 35 5.36 -7.62 10.63
N LYS A 36 4.71 -7.89 11.77
CA LYS A 36 4.69 -6.96 12.90
C LYS A 36 6.07 -6.74 13.52
N GLU A 37 6.91 -7.77 13.58
CA GLU A 37 8.31 -7.67 14.04
C GLU A 37 9.16 -6.73 13.17
N MET A 38 8.80 -6.57 11.88
CA MET A 38 9.53 -5.70 10.97
C MET A 38 9.10 -4.23 11.05
N LEU A 39 8.00 -3.92 11.74
CA LEU A 39 7.49 -2.55 11.87
C LEU A 39 8.20 -1.81 13.00
N LYS A 40 8.79 -0.67 12.66
CA LYS A 40 9.38 0.24 13.64
C LYS A 40 8.40 1.35 13.95
N GLU A 41 8.03 1.52 15.21
CA GLU A 41 7.23 2.66 15.66
C GLU A 41 8.06 3.95 15.53
N VAL A 42 7.45 4.96 14.92
CA VAL A 42 8.05 6.27 14.66
C VAL A 42 7.02 7.36 14.93
N LYS A 43 7.51 8.54 15.31
CA LYS A 43 6.69 9.75 15.39
C LYS A 43 6.96 10.59 14.14
N VAL A 44 5.92 11.11 13.52
CA VAL A 44 6.07 12.01 12.37
C VAL A 44 6.60 13.35 12.90
N GLU A 45 7.73 13.82 12.38
CA GLU A 45 8.30 15.11 12.73
C GLU A 45 7.82 16.20 11.75
N ILE A 46 7.98 17.46 12.14
CA ILE A 46 7.65 18.61 11.28
C ILE A 46 8.59 18.61 10.07
N GLY A 47 8.02 18.65 8.87
CA GLY A 47 8.75 18.56 7.60
C GLY A 47 8.83 17.17 6.99
N ASP A 48 8.38 16.14 7.71
CA ASP A 48 8.28 14.75 7.23
C ASP A 48 6.83 14.38 6.87
N GLU A 49 5.92 15.36 6.78
CA GLU A 49 4.53 15.12 6.40
C GLU A 49 4.45 14.61 4.96
N GLN A 50 3.73 13.51 4.77
CA GLN A 50 3.52 12.89 3.46
C GLN A 50 2.19 12.14 3.44
N ASP A 51 1.67 11.84 2.25
CA ASP A 51 0.46 11.03 2.15
C ASP A 51 0.74 9.56 2.52
N ASN A 52 -0.17 8.98 3.31
CA ASN A 52 -0.22 7.55 3.52
C ASN A 52 -0.80 6.88 2.27
N MET A 53 -0.02 6.00 1.63
CA MET A 53 -0.40 5.35 0.37
C MET A 53 -1.55 4.33 0.49
N ILE A 54 -1.99 3.99 1.71
CA ILE A 54 -3.09 3.06 1.98
C ILE A 54 -4.43 3.80 2.01
N CYS A 55 -4.52 4.88 2.79
CA CYS A 55 -5.77 5.64 2.99
C CYS A 55 -5.81 6.97 2.23
N LEU A 56 -4.69 7.37 1.61
CA LEU A 56 -4.50 8.60 0.86
C LEU A 56 -4.77 9.87 1.69
N LYS A 57 -4.52 9.79 3.01
CA LYS A 57 -4.56 10.93 3.93
C LYS A 57 -3.16 11.24 4.44
N GLU A 58 -2.94 12.49 4.81
CA GLU A 58 -1.66 12.97 5.31
C GLU A 58 -1.23 12.26 6.62
N LEU A 59 0.06 11.98 6.72
CA LEU A 59 0.76 11.67 7.95
C LEU A 59 1.11 13.01 8.62
N GLU A 60 0.24 13.48 9.51
CA GLU A 60 0.42 14.76 10.19
C GLU A 60 1.56 14.69 11.22
N ALA A 61 2.30 15.78 11.37
CA ALA A 61 3.35 15.89 12.39
C ALA A 61 2.77 15.65 13.80
N GLY A 62 3.50 14.89 14.60
CA GLY A 62 3.12 14.51 15.95
C GLY A 62 2.36 13.19 16.07
N PHE A 63 1.94 12.58 14.96
CA PHE A 63 1.24 11.29 14.97
C PHE A 63 2.20 10.11 15.16
N GLU A 64 1.70 9.06 15.81
CA GLU A 64 2.33 7.75 15.86
C GLU A 64 2.09 7.00 14.54
N ALA A 65 3.17 6.48 13.97
CA ALA A 65 3.20 5.80 12.69
C ALA A 65 4.14 4.60 12.75
N PHE A 66 4.09 3.73 11.74
CA PHE A 66 5.05 2.64 11.58
C PHE A 66 5.86 2.82 10.32
N GLN A 67 7.16 2.62 10.45
CA GLN A 67 8.12 2.59 9.36
C GLN A 67 8.47 1.14 9.01
N MET A 68 8.35 0.81 7.73
CA MET A 68 8.81 -0.45 7.15
C MET A 68 10.34 -0.46 6.99
N PRO A 69 10.99 -1.64 6.87
CA PRO A 69 12.43 -1.73 6.60
C PRO A 69 12.86 -1.08 5.27
N CYS A 70 11.91 -0.84 4.35
CA CYS A 70 12.11 -0.08 3.12
C CYS A 70 11.88 1.44 3.28
N SER A 71 11.88 1.94 4.51
CA SER A 71 11.73 3.35 4.91
C SER A 71 10.37 4.00 4.66
N HIS A 72 9.41 3.33 4.02
CA HIS A 72 8.05 3.83 3.89
C HIS A 72 7.33 3.90 5.25
N VAL A 73 6.54 4.95 5.46
CA VAL A 73 5.84 5.24 6.72
C VAL A 73 4.32 5.20 6.49
N PHE A 74 3.59 4.67 7.48
CA PHE A 74 2.13 4.50 7.42
C PHE A 74 1.48 4.80 8.78
N HIS A 75 0.21 5.23 8.78
CA HIS A 75 -0.59 5.25 10.02
C HIS A 75 -0.67 3.84 10.61
N GLY A 76 -0.66 3.73 11.94
CA GLY A 76 -0.78 2.46 12.66
C GLY A 76 -1.98 1.63 12.18
N ASP A 77 -3.16 2.23 12.22
CA ASP A 77 -4.42 1.60 11.82
C ASP A 77 -4.51 1.23 10.33
N CYS A 78 -3.59 1.74 9.50
CA CYS A 78 -3.57 1.41 8.08
C CYS A 78 -2.70 0.19 7.78
N ILE A 79 -1.59 0.01 8.50
CA ILE A 79 -0.63 -1.08 8.25
C ILE A 79 -0.87 -2.32 9.11
N GLU A 80 -1.52 -2.19 10.26
CA GLU A 80 -1.84 -3.33 11.15
C GLU A 80 -3.10 -4.11 10.75
N LYS A 81 -3.73 -3.79 9.60
CA LYS A 81 -4.97 -4.43 9.12
C LYS A 81 -4.78 -5.75 8.39
#